data_AF-A0A432FQ39-F1
#
_entry.id   AF-A0A432FQ39-F1
#
_cell.length_a   1.000
_cell.length_b   1.000
_cell.length_c   1.000
_cell.angle_alpha   90.00
_cell.angle_beta   90.00
_cell.angle_gamma   90.00
#
_symmetry.space_group_name_H-M   'P 1'
#
loop_
_entity.id
_entity.type
_entity.pdbx_description
1 polymer ?
#
loop_
_entity_poly.entity_id
_entity_poly.type
_entity_poly.pdbx_seq_one_letter_code
_entity_poly.pdbx_strand_id
1 'polypeptide(L)'
;MEITATEFKATCLKLMDEVARTHETIIVTKRGKPVAKLVPVEPEEERSWFGYMAGTARITGDIMAPIEGEDWEACLGEEAHFYEGLGVTESKPEGEKKK
;
A
#
# COMPACT_ATOMS: atom_id res chain seq x y z
N MET A 1 -13.66 -29.27 6.40
CA MET A 1 -13.68 -30.48 7.26
C MET A 1 -14.86 -30.39 8.24
N GLU A 2 -15.48 -31.51 8.64
CA GLU A 2 -16.52 -31.54 9.68
C GLU A 2 -16.08 -32.34 10.89
N ILE A 3 -16.32 -31.84 12.10
CA ILE A 3 -15.98 -32.51 13.37
C ILE A 3 -17.13 -32.43 14.37
N THR A 4 -17.11 -33.32 15.36
CA THR A 4 -18.11 -33.28 16.45
C THR A 4 -17.76 -32.25 17.51
N ALA A 5 -18.75 -31.75 18.24
CA ALA A 5 -18.56 -30.83 19.35
C ALA A 5 -17.69 -31.44 20.49
N THR A 6 -17.75 -32.77 20.66
CA THR A 6 -16.91 -33.48 21.65
C THR A 6 -15.44 -33.43 21.25
N GLU A 7 -15.16 -33.70 19.97
CA GLU A 7 -13.82 -33.65 19.41
C GLU A 7 -13.26 -32.22 19.41
N PHE A 8 -14.08 -31.25 18.98
CA PHE A 8 -13.73 -29.83 19.05
C PHE A 8 -13.37 -29.41 20.48
N LYS A 9 -14.12 -29.82 21.50
CA LYS A 9 -13.80 -29.51 22.90
C LYS A 9 -12.46 -30.10 23.35
N ALA A 10 -12.09 -31.28 22.85
CA ALA A 10 -10.86 -31.96 23.22
C ALA A 10 -9.62 -31.35 22.53
N THR A 11 -9.75 -30.84 21.30
CA THR A 11 -8.63 -30.39 20.47
C THR A 11 -8.73 -28.93 20.01
N CYS A 12 -9.56 -28.12 20.66
CA CYS A 12 -9.91 -26.75 20.26
C CYS A 12 -8.71 -25.89 19.88
N LEU A 13 -7.71 -25.79 20.76
CA LEU A 13 -6.52 -24.95 20.53
C LEU A 13 -5.73 -25.39 19.29
N LYS A 14 -5.48 -26.70 19.16
CA LYS A 14 -4.78 -27.27 18.00
C LYS A 14 -5.53 -26.97 16.69
N LEU A 15 -6.86 -27.08 16.71
CA LEU A 15 -7.68 -26.80 15.53
C LEU A 15 -7.66 -25.32 15.16
N MET A 16 -7.62 -24.41 16.14
CA MET A 16 -7.46 -22.97 15.86
C MET A 16 -6.12 -22.68 15.17
N ASP A 17 -5.02 -23.26 15.66
CA ASP A 17 -3.70 -23.10 15.05
C ASP A 17 -3.66 -23.71 13.64
N GLU A 18 -4.32 -24.86 13.44
CA GLU A 18 -4.40 -25.53 12.15
C GLU A 18 -5.18 -24.69 11.14
N VAL A 19 -6.35 -24.17 11.51
CA VAL A 19 -7.14 -23.27 10.66
C VAL A 19 -6.37 -22.00 10.30
N ALA A 20 -5.64 -21.42 11.27
CA ALA A 20 -4.79 -20.25 11.01
C ALA A 20 -3.64 -20.57 10.04
N ARG A 21 -3.06 -21.78 10.11
CA ARG A 21 -1.94 -22.17 9.25
C ARG A 21 -2.35 -22.64 7.86
N THR A 22 -3.43 -23.41 7.75
CA THR A 22 -3.85 -24.03 6.48
C THR A 22 -4.89 -23.22 5.74
N HIS A 23 -5.53 -22.25 6.43
CA HIS A 23 -6.69 -21.51 5.93
C HIS A 23 -7.89 -22.43 5.57
N GLU A 24 -7.86 -23.70 6.00
CA GLU A 24 -8.97 -24.60 5.77
C GLU A 24 -10.07 -24.39 6.81
N THR A 25 -11.31 -24.38 6.35
CA THR A 25 -12.45 -24.14 7.23
C THR A 25 -12.97 -25.41 7.87
N ILE A 26 -13.31 -25.34 9.16
CA ILE A 26 -13.84 -26.46 9.94
C ILE A 26 -15.26 -26.17 10.41
N ILE A 27 -16.18 -27.11 10.18
CA ILE A 27 -17.56 -27.04 10.68
C ILE A 27 -17.67 -27.92 11.92
N VAL A 28 -18.15 -27.36 13.02
CA VAL A 28 -18.41 -28.07 14.26
C VAL A 28 -19.87 -28.47 14.29
N THR A 29 -20.14 -29.75 14.49
CA THR A 29 -21.48 -30.32 14.55
C THR A 29 -21.82 -30.82 15.96
N LYS A 30 -23.08 -30.71 16.37
CA LYS A 30 -23.59 -31.29 17.61
C LYS A 30 -24.78 -32.18 17.26
N ARG A 31 -24.65 -33.49 17.52
CA ARG A 31 -25.66 -34.51 17.16
C ARG A 31 -26.00 -34.49 15.65
N GLY A 32 -24.96 -34.40 14.81
CA GLY A 32 -25.10 -34.37 13.35
C GLY A 32 -25.64 -33.06 12.77
N LYS A 33 -25.89 -32.04 13.59
CA LYS A 33 -26.32 -30.71 13.13
C LYS A 33 -25.17 -29.71 13.21
N PRO A 34 -24.84 -28.97 12.14
CA PRO A 34 -23.87 -27.88 12.20
C PRO A 34 -24.28 -26.82 13.24
N VAL A 35 -23.36 -26.42 14.11
CA VAL A 35 -23.60 -25.43 15.18
C VAL A 35 -22.60 -24.28 15.20
N ALA A 36 -21.38 -24.49 14.69
CA ALA A 36 -20.37 -23.44 14.60
C ALA A 36 -19.43 -23.70 13.43
N LYS A 37 -18.71 -22.66 13.01
CA LYS A 37 -17.73 -22.71 11.93
C LYS A 37 -16.48 -21.97 12.38
N LEU A 38 -15.32 -22.63 12.26
CA LEU A 38 -14.02 -22.06 12.54
C LEU A 38 -13.39 -21.65 11.21
N VAL A 39 -13.12 -20.35 11.07
CA VAL A 39 -12.54 -19.74 9.88
C VAL A 39 -11.23 -19.07 10.25
N PRO A 40 -10.26 -18.98 9.32
CA PRO A 40 -9.05 -18.20 9.55
C PRO A 40 -9.45 -16.73 9.76
N VAL A 41 -8.75 -16.05 10.67
CA VAL A 41 -8.86 -14.60 10.78
C VAL A 41 -8.00 -14.01 9.67
N GLU A 42 -8.63 -13.36 8.71
CA GLU A 42 -7.91 -12.54 7.74
C GLU A 42 -7.34 -11.33 8.49
N PRO A 43 -6.05 -11.00 8.34
CA PRO A 43 -5.53 -9.75 8.88
C PRO A 43 -6.40 -8.62 8.32
N GLU A 44 -6.82 -7.67 9.16
CA GLU A 44 -7.40 -6.43 8.66
C GLU A 44 -6.43 -5.89 7.62
N GLU A 45 -6.89 -5.75 6.37
CA GLU A 45 -6.09 -5.10 5.34
C GLU A 45 -5.67 -3.74 5.90
N GLU A 46 -4.39 -3.62 6.25
CA GLU A 46 -3.80 -2.32 6.57
C GLU A 46 -4.15 -1.43 5.39
N ARG A 47 -4.93 -0.37 5.64
CA ARG A 47 -5.36 0.55 4.57
C ARG A 47 -4.15 0.91 3.73
N SER A 48 -4.14 0.42 2.50
CA SER A 48 -3.01 0.61 1.60
C SER A 48 -2.66 2.09 1.55
N TRP A 49 -1.39 2.43 1.81
CA TRP A 49 -0.92 3.81 1.64
C TRP A 49 -1.13 4.29 0.20
N PHE A 50 -1.13 3.37 -0.76
CA PHE A 50 -1.45 3.66 -2.15
C PHE A 50 -2.93 4.01 -2.29
N GLY A 51 -3.20 5.25 -2.72
CA GLY A 51 -4.56 5.72 -2.93
C GLY A 51 -5.26 6.21 -1.68
N TYR A 52 -4.56 6.42 -0.55
CA TYR A 52 -5.15 6.97 0.68
C TYR A 52 -5.85 8.32 0.48
N MET A 53 -5.37 9.12 -0.49
CA MET A 53 -5.95 10.41 -0.88
C MET A 53 -6.75 10.34 -2.20
N ALA A 54 -7.09 9.15 -2.68
CA ALA A 54 -7.89 9.03 -3.90
C ALA A 54 -9.23 9.75 -3.73
N GLY A 55 -9.55 10.66 -4.65
CA GLY A 55 -10.79 11.44 -4.63
C GLY A 55 -10.82 12.64 -3.69
N THR A 56 -9.74 12.96 -2.96
CA THR A 56 -9.69 14.15 -2.10
C THR A 56 -9.23 15.40 -2.84
N ALA A 57 -8.59 15.26 -4.01
CA ALA A 57 -8.15 16.35 -4.86
C ALA A 57 -8.96 16.40 -6.16
N ARG A 58 -9.14 17.61 -6.70
CA ARG A 58 -9.77 17.86 -8.00
C ARG A 58 -8.89 18.80 -8.81
N ILE A 59 -8.72 18.48 -10.09
CA ILE A 59 -8.08 19.37 -11.07
C ILE A 59 -9.03 20.55 -11.33
N THR A 60 -8.57 21.78 -11.07
CA THR A 60 -9.36 23.02 -11.23
C THR A 60 -9.06 23.78 -12.51
N GLY A 61 -8.03 23.39 -13.27
CA GLY A 61 -7.60 24.05 -14.51
C GLY A 61 -6.78 23.13 -15.41
N ASP A 62 -6.12 23.70 -16.41
CA ASP A 62 -5.18 22.95 -17.26
C ASP A 62 -3.84 22.78 -16.52
N ILE A 63 -3.48 21.52 -16.28
CA ILE A 63 -2.22 21.13 -15.60
C ILE A 63 -1.12 20.70 -16.58
N MET A 64 -1.46 20.61 -17.86
CA MET A 64 -0.55 20.18 -18.92
C MET A 64 0.00 21.37 -19.71
N ALA A 65 -0.68 22.52 -19.66
CA ALA A 65 -0.23 23.74 -20.31
C ALA A 65 1.16 24.17 -19.80
N PRO A 66 2.06 24.66 -20.69
CA PRO A 66 3.28 25.32 -20.28
C PRO A 66 2.96 26.51 -19.37
N ILE A 67 3.77 26.71 -18.35
CA ILE A 67 3.68 27.90 -17.50
C ILE A 67 4.23 29.07 -18.32
N GLU A 68 3.39 30.06 -18.61
CA GLU A 68 3.78 31.28 -19.30
C GLU A 68 4.26 32.31 -18.26
N GLY A 69 5.49 32.79 -18.40
CA GLY A 69 5.88 34.10 -17.85
C GLY A 69 6.76 34.14 -16.60
N GLU A 70 7.11 33.02 -15.96
CA GLU A 70 8.09 33.01 -14.87
C GLU A 70 9.03 31.81 -15.01
N ASP A 71 10.32 32.10 -15.09
CA ASP A 71 11.36 31.09 -14.94
C ASP A 71 11.31 30.58 -13.49
N TRP A 72 11.27 29.27 -13.31
CA TRP A 72 11.35 28.68 -11.98
C TRP A 72 12.64 29.12 -11.29
N GLU A 73 12.63 29.31 -9.97
CA GLU A 73 13.85 29.63 -9.21
C GLU A 73 14.96 28.58 -9.46
N ALA A 74 14.56 27.31 -9.68
CA ALA A 74 15.44 26.22 -10.10
C ALA A 74 16.11 26.46 -11.47
N CYS A 75 15.46 27.18 -12.39
CA CYS A 75 16.00 27.57 -13.69
C CYS A 75 16.88 28.83 -13.60
N LEU A 76 16.60 29.72 -12.65
CA LEU A 76 17.36 30.95 -12.43
C LEU A 76 18.62 30.74 -11.58
N GLY A 77 18.75 29.60 -10.93
CA GLY A 77 19.89 29.25 -10.07
C GLY A 77 19.85 29.95 -8.70
N GLU A 78 18.73 30.58 -8.34
CA GLU A 78 18.57 31.28 -7.06
C GLU A 78 18.67 30.32 -5.88
N GLU A 79 18.20 29.09 -6.04
CA GLU A 79 18.26 28.01 -5.05
C GLU A 79 19.59 27.22 -5.05
N ALA A 80 20.54 27.52 -5.95
CA ALA A 80 21.77 26.74 -6.09
C ALA A 80 22.60 26.66 -4.80
N HIS A 81 22.52 27.70 -3.97
CA HIS A 81 23.18 27.77 -2.66
C HIS A 81 22.70 26.68 -1.67
N PHE A 82 21.45 26.19 -1.81
CA PHE A 82 20.94 25.07 -0.98
C PHE A 82 21.63 23.74 -1.32
N TYR A 83 22.26 23.61 -2.48
CA TYR A 83 22.81 22.36 -3.01
C TYR A 83 24.35 22.30 -3.04
N GLU A 84 25.04 23.37 -2.62
CA GLU A 84 26.51 23.48 -2.64
C GLU A 84 27.23 22.33 -1.89
N GLY A 85 26.59 21.78 -0.85
CA GLY A 85 27.14 20.68 -0.05
C GLY A 85 26.94 19.27 -0.63
N LEU A 86 26.20 19.12 -1.73
CA LEU A 86 25.83 17.81 -2.28
C LEU A 86 26.75 17.31 -3.40
N GLY A 87 27.79 18.08 -3.78
CA GLY A 87 28.77 17.66 -4.78
C GLY A 87 28.21 17.48 -6.19
N VAL A 88 27.02 18.02 -6.48
CA VAL A 88 26.41 18.00 -7.82
C VAL A 88 27.01 19.16 -8.61
N THR A 89 27.99 18.87 -9.47
CA THR A 89 28.55 19.86 -10.40
C THR A 89 27.59 20.04 -11.57
N GLU A 90 27.12 21.27 -11.82
CA GLU A 90 26.35 21.60 -13.03
C GLU A 90 27.16 21.27 -14.29
N SER A 91 26.67 20.33 -15.11
CA SER A 91 27.14 20.19 -16.49
C SER A 91 26.46 21.27 -17.34
N LYS A 92 27.16 22.38 -17.55
CA LYS A 92 26.81 23.42 -18.52
C LYS A 92 26.52 22.78 -19.90
N PRO A 93 25.36 23.05 -20.53
CA PRO A 93 25.11 22.52 -21.87
C PRO A 93 26.05 23.18 -22.88
N GLU A 94 26.91 22.37 -23.46
CA GLU A 94 27.84 22.70 -24.52
C GLU A 94 27.10 22.66 -25.86
N GLY A 95 26.85 23.82 -26.49
CA GLY A 95 26.29 23.81 -27.84
C GLY A 95 25.65 25.07 -28.41
N GLU A 96 26.38 26.19 -28.52
CA GLU A 96 26.13 27.16 -29.61
C GLU A 96 27.41 27.34 -30.42
N LYS A 97 27.56 26.53 -31.47
CA LYS A 97 28.52 26.82 -32.54
C LYS A 97 28.01 28.03 -33.30
N LYS A 98 28.68 29.17 -33.12
CA LYS A 98 28.63 30.33 -34.03
C LYS A 98 28.73 29.85 -35.48
N LYS A 99 27.80 30.31 -36.31
CA LYS A 99 28.02 30.48 -37.74
C LYS A 99 27.57 31.89 -38.12
#